data_AF-A0A3N5VMZ6-F1
#
_entry.id   AF-A0A3N5VMZ6-F1
#
_cell.length_a   1.000
_cell.length_b   1.000
_cell.length_c   1.000
_cell.angle_alpha   90.00
_cell.angle_beta   90.00
_cell.angle_gamma   90.00
#
_symmetry.space_group_name_H-M   'P 1'
#
loop_
_entity.id
_entity.type
_entity.pdbx_description
1 polymer ?
#
loop_
_entity_poly.entity_id
_entity_poly.type
_entity_poly.pdbx_seq_one_letter_code
_entity_poly.pdbx_strand_id
1 'polypeptide(L)'
;MIRHGPVSIPIYAGTVGGKVRYTIAFYLDGRRQRRMYTDIEKAKRKAKLAAEKIQRGLSGNNDLTSRDRETFHAARKILAPLDTPMLSVAEEYATARKLLGDMPLLAAVQGFLKQNQGIKLGMTVPQFYEELLVSASRTTGKNLLEALVAELTAA
;
A
#
# COMPACT_ATOMS: atom_id res chain seq x y z
N MET A 1 36.98 -17.79 1.71
CA MET A 1 35.64 -17.19 1.56
C MET A 1 34.89 -17.96 0.49
N ILE A 2 33.55 -18.11 0.59
CA ILE A 2 32.73 -18.70 -0.47
C ILE A 2 31.68 -17.69 -0.91
N ARG A 3 31.52 -17.55 -2.23
CA ARG A 3 30.51 -16.69 -2.86
C ARG A 3 29.50 -17.57 -3.59
N HIS A 4 28.22 -17.29 -3.39
CA HIS A 4 27.12 -17.92 -4.11
C HIS A 4 26.10 -16.84 -4.48
N GLY A 5 26.08 -16.45 -5.75
CA GLY A 5 25.30 -15.30 -6.23
C GLY A 5 25.68 -14.00 -5.49
N PRO A 6 24.70 -13.26 -4.92
CA PRO A 6 24.96 -12.04 -4.16
C PRO A 6 25.46 -12.30 -2.73
N VAL A 7 25.38 -13.54 -2.23
CA VAL A 7 25.72 -13.87 -0.84
C VAL A 7 27.19 -14.28 -0.76
N SER A 8 27.92 -13.69 0.19
CA SER A 8 29.29 -14.07 0.51
C SER A 8 29.44 -14.45 1.98
N ILE A 9 30.03 -15.61 2.24
CA ILE A 9 30.25 -16.11 3.60
C ILE A 9 31.76 -16.24 3.86
N PRO A 10 32.30 -15.49 4.85
CA PRO A 10 33.68 -15.61 5.25
C PRO A 10 33.91 -16.92 6.02
N ILE A 11 35.10 -17.50 5.83
CA ILE A 11 35.58 -18.65 6.58
C ILE A 11 36.86 -18.21 7.26
N TYR A 12 36.85 -18.19 8.59
CA TYR A 12 38.00 -17.82 9.42
C TYR A 12 38.70 -19.08 9.89
N ALA A 13 40.01 -19.17 9.74
CA ALA A 13 40.82 -20.19 10.38
C ALA A 13 41.37 -19.64 11.69
N GLY A 14 41.27 -20.40 12.78
CA GLY A 14 41.83 -20.04 14.06
C GLY A 14 42.19 -21.27 14.88
N THR A 15 43.21 -21.15 15.73
CA THR A 15 43.64 -22.24 16.61
C THR A 15 42.88 -22.15 17.93
N VAL A 16 42.16 -23.20 18.31
CA VAL A 16 41.42 -23.28 19.57
C VAL A 16 41.82 -24.56 20.28
N GLY A 17 42.40 -24.44 21.48
CA GLY A 17 42.91 -25.57 22.24
C GLY A 17 43.98 -26.37 21.49
N GLY A 18 44.90 -25.69 20.81
CA GLY A 18 45.99 -26.31 20.05
C GLY A 18 45.59 -26.98 18.73
N LYS A 19 44.31 -26.92 18.33
CA LYS A 19 43.81 -27.49 17.07
C LYS A 19 43.26 -26.40 16.15
N VAL A 20 43.54 -26.51 14.85
CA VAL A 20 42.98 -25.61 13.84
C VAL A 20 41.47 -25.85 13.72
N ARG A 21 40.69 -24.77 13.78
CA ARG A 21 39.24 -24.75 13.62
C ARG A 21 38.87 -23.71 12.56
N TYR A 22 37.90 -24.09 11.73
CA TYR A 22 37.35 -23.24 10.68
C TYR A 22 35.98 -22.75 11.12
N THR A 23 35.83 -21.44 11.26
CA THR A 23 34.61 -20.79 11.70
C THR A 23 33.94 -20.08 10.54
N ILE A 24 32.66 -20.39 10.32
CA ILE A 24 31.80 -19.65 9.38
C ILE A 24 30.87 -18.74 10.18
N ALA A 25 30.71 -17.50 9.74
CA ALA A 25 29.80 -16.54 10.34
C ALA A 25 28.90 -15.95 9.27
N PHE A 26 27.59 -16.06 9.46
CA PHE A 26 26.58 -15.55 8.53
C PHE A 26 25.32 -15.12 9.27
N TYR A 27 24.50 -14.30 8.63
CA TYR A 27 23.17 -13.95 9.13
C TYR A 27 22.13 -14.83 8.44
N LEU A 28 21.20 -15.36 9.22
CA LEU A 28 20.03 -16.08 8.73
C LEU A 28 18.84 -15.63 9.58
N ASP A 29 17.75 -15.22 8.93
CA ASP A 29 16.52 -14.76 9.59
C ASP A 29 16.77 -13.65 10.63
N GLY A 30 17.62 -12.68 10.28
CA GLY A 30 17.98 -11.55 11.14
C GLY A 30 18.89 -11.89 12.34
N ARG A 31 19.28 -13.16 12.52
CA ARG A 31 20.16 -13.59 13.62
C ARG A 31 21.54 -14.03 13.10
N ARG A 32 22.59 -13.63 13.83
CA ARG A 32 23.97 -14.04 13.53
C ARG A 32 24.18 -15.49 13.95
N GLN A 33 24.48 -16.37 13.01
CA GLN A 33 24.91 -17.74 13.27
C GLN A 33 26.43 -17.88 13.08
N ARG A 34 27.07 -18.47 14.08
CA ARG A 34 28.49 -18.83 14.03
C ARG A 34 28.62 -20.33 14.20
N ARG A 35 29.29 -21.00 13.25
CA ARG A 35 29.52 -22.46 13.33
C ARG A 35 30.99 -22.76 13.14
N MET A 36 31.51 -23.67 13.96
CA MET A 36 32.90 -24.09 13.93
C MET A 36 33.01 -25.52 13.41
N TYR A 37 34.03 -25.77 12.61
CA TYR A 37 34.35 -27.05 12.01
C TYR A 37 35.83 -27.37 12.20
N THR A 38 36.17 -28.65 12.22
CA THR A 38 37.57 -29.13 12.31
C THR A 38 38.25 -29.25 10.95
N ASP A 39 37.45 -29.40 9.89
CA ASP A 39 37.93 -29.65 8.52
C ASP A 39 37.48 -28.50 7.61
N ILE A 40 38.41 -28.06 6.76
CA ILE A 40 38.21 -26.98 5.80
C ILE A 40 37.21 -27.38 4.71
N GLU A 41 37.23 -28.63 4.23
CA GLU A 41 36.31 -29.07 3.17
C GLU A 41 34.89 -29.18 3.70
N LYS A 42 34.73 -29.68 4.93
CA LYS A 42 33.45 -29.65 5.64
C LYS A 42 32.94 -28.22 5.85
N ALA A 43 33.81 -27.28 6.20
CA ALA A 43 33.45 -25.87 6.36
C ALA A 43 33.00 -25.24 5.03
N LYS A 44 33.72 -25.50 3.94
CA LYS A 44 33.38 -25.03 2.59
C LYS A 44 32.01 -25.55 2.14
N ARG A 45 31.77 -26.86 2.26
CA ARG A 45 30.47 -27.47 1.92
C ARG A 45 29.32 -26.86 2.73
N LYS A 46 29.52 -26.67 4.04
CA LYS A 46 28.48 -26.07 4.91
C LYS A 46 28.25 -24.59 4.61
N ALA A 47 29.30 -23.84 4.28
CA ALA A 47 29.15 -22.46 3.82
C ALA A 47 28.40 -22.36 2.49
N LYS A 48 28.67 -23.24 1.51
CA LYS A 48 27.91 -23.29 0.26
C LYS A 48 26.42 -23.54 0.49
N LEU A 49 26.09 -24.56 1.30
CA LEU A 49 24.69 -24.86 1.67
C LEU A 49 24.01 -23.71 2.43
N ALA A 50 24.75 -23.02 3.31
CA ALA A 50 24.22 -21.84 4.00
C ALA A 50 23.95 -20.70 3.01
N ALA A 51 24.85 -20.46 2.06
CA ALA A 51 24.67 -19.43 1.03
C ALA A 51 23.48 -19.73 0.11
N GLU A 52 23.27 -21.00 -0.28
CA GLU A 52 22.08 -21.44 -1.03
C GLU A 52 20.78 -21.26 -0.24
N LYS A 53 20.80 -21.48 1.08
CA LYS A 53 19.63 -21.25 1.96
C LYS A 53 19.32 -19.76 2.09
N ILE A 54 20.35 -18.95 2.31
CA ILE A 54 20.21 -17.49 2.41
C ILE A 54 19.70 -16.94 1.08
N GLN A 55 20.23 -17.40 -0.06
CA GLN A 55 19.75 -16.99 -1.38
C GLN A 55 18.28 -17.36 -1.59
N ARG A 56 17.87 -18.59 -1.24
CA ARG A 56 16.45 -19.00 -1.34
C ARG A 56 15.54 -18.17 -0.42
N GLY A 57 15.97 -17.89 0.81
CA GLY A 57 15.23 -17.03 1.74
C GLY A 57 15.20 -15.56 1.33
N LEU A 58 16.24 -15.07 0.64
CA LEU A 58 16.28 -13.75 0.03
C LEU A 58 15.29 -13.64 -1.13
N SER A 59 15.17 -14.67 -1.97
CA SER A 59 14.24 -14.66 -3.11
C SER A 59 12.81 -14.35 -2.67
N GLY A 60 12.30 -14.99 -1.61
CA GLY A 60 10.93 -14.74 -1.14
C GLY A 60 10.65 -13.34 -0.57
N ASN A 61 11.69 -12.57 -0.21
CA ASN A 61 11.56 -11.20 0.28
C ASN A 61 12.00 -10.14 -0.74
N ASN A 62 12.59 -10.56 -1.87
CA ASN A 62 13.24 -9.66 -2.83
C ASN A 62 12.59 -9.68 -4.21
N ASP A 63 11.35 -10.17 -4.29
CA ASP A 63 10.59 -10.33 -5.55
C ASP A 63 10.12 -9.01 -6.18
N LEU A 64 10.34 -7.86 -5.54
CA LEU A 64 10.10 -6.57 -6.20
C LEU A 64 11.23 -6.29 -7.19
N THR A 65 10.90 -6.24 -8.48
CA THR A 65 11.86 -5.77 -9.49
C THR A 65 12.24 -4.31 -9.20
N SER A 66 13.37 -3.84 -9.72
CA SER A 66 13.76 -2.42 -9.55
C SER A 66 12.65 -1.46 -9.98
N ARG A 67 11.93 -1.82 -11.07
CA ARG A 67 10.77 -1.09 -11.58
C ARG A 67 9.60 -1.06 -10.61
N ASP A 68 9.31 -2.17 -9.94
CA ASP A 68 8.22 -2.25 -8.96
C ASP A 68 8.53 -1.41 -7.71
N ARG A 69 9.80 -1.35 -7.30
CA ARG A 69 10.23 -0.49 -6.19
C ARG A 69 10.06 0.99 -6.53
N GLU A 70 10.46 1.40 -7.73
CA GLU A 70 10.25 2.77 -8.20
C GLU A 70 8.76 3.13 -8.24
N THR A 71 7.93 2.21 -8.74
CA THR A 71 6.48 2.39 -8.79
C THR A 71 5.89 2.52 -7.38
N PHE A 72 6.32 1.68 -6.43
CA PHE A 72 5.91 1.77 -5.03
C PHE A 72 6.31 3.10 -4.39
N HIS A 73 7.53 3.56 -4.61
CA HIS A 73 7.98 4.85 -4.10
C HIS A 73 7.22 6.03 -4.73
N ALA A 74 6.90 5.95 -6.02
CA ALA A 74 6.09 6.94 -6.70
C ALA A 74 4.67 6.99 -6.13
N ALA A 75 4.02 5.84 -5.94
CA ALA A 75 2.70 5.75 -5.31
C ALA A 75 2.71 6.34 -3.89
N ARG A 76 3.74 6.03 -3.09
CA ARG A 76 3.88 6.59 -1.74
C ARG A 76 4.04 8.11 -1.71
N LYS A 77 4.70 8.70 -2.71
CA LYS A 77 4.81 10.17 -2.85
C LYS A 77 3.47 10.82 -3.15
N ILE A 78 2.63 10.18 -3.96
CA ILE A 78 1.28 10.66 -4.29
C ILE A 78 0.39 10.65 -3.05
N LEU A 79 0.51 9.62 -2.21
CA LEU A 79 -0.31 9.45 -1.01
C LEU A 79 0.18 10.25 0.21
N ALA A 80 1.40 10.79 0.18
CA ALA A 80 1.98 11.51 1.30
C ALA A 80 1.12 12.66 1.87
N PRO A 81 0.39 13.46 1.05
CA PRO A 81 -0.46 14.53 1.57
C PRO A 81 -1.73 14.04 2.29
N LEU A 82 -2.16 12.80 2.02
CA LEU A 82 -3.40 12.23 2.54
C LEU A 82 -3.18 11.45 3.85
N ASP A 83 -1.92 11.24 4.24
CA ASP A 83 -1.49 10.42 5.39
C ASP A 83 -2.19 9.05 5.48
N THR A 84 -2.57 8.50 4.32
CA THR A 84 -3.35 7.26 4.25
C THR A 84 -2.46 6.08 3.87
N PRO A 85 -2.57 4.91 4.54
CA PRO A 85 -1.86 3.71 4.14
C PRO A 85 -2.22 3.28 2.71
N MET A 86 -1.21 2.89 1.92
CA MET A 86 -1.39 2.49 0.52
C MET A 86 -2.36 1.31 0.34
N LEU A 87 -2.42 0.40 1.32
CA LEU A 87 -3.36 -0.72 1.29
C LEU A 87 -4.82 -0.25 1.37
N SER A 88 -5.12 0.66 2.30
CA SER A 88 -6.47 1.21 2.47
C SER A 88 -6.96 1.93 1.20
N VAL A 89 -6.08 2.67 0.53
CA VAL A 89 -6.43 3.35 -0.74
C VAL A 89 -6.76 2.34 -1.84
N ALA A 90 -6.01 1.23 -1.92
CA ALA A 90 -6.29 0.18 -2.90
C ALA A 90 -7.64 -0.51 -2.63
N GLU A 91 -7.97 -0.75 -1.36
CA GLU A 91 -9.26 -1.31 -0.94
C GLU A 91 -10.42 -0.36 -1.24
N GLU A 92 -10.28 0.93 -0.92
CA GLU A 92 -11.26 1.97 -1.23
C GLU A 92 -11.48 2.12 -2.74
N TYR A 93 -10.40 2.14 -3.52
CA TYR A 93 -10.51 2.22 -4.98
C TYR A 93 -11.22 1.00 -5.56
N ALA A 94 -10.88 -0.21 -5.10
CA ALA A 94 -11.50 -1.44 -5.57
C ALA A 94 -12.99 -1.52 -5.18
N THR A 95 -13.35 -1.12 -3.96
CA THR A 95 -14.75 -1.09 -3.50
C THR A 95 -15.55 -0.02 -4.24
N ALA A 96 -15.00 1.19 -4.41
CA ALA A 96 -15.63 2.25 -5.17
C ALA A 96 -15.85 1.82 -6.64
N ARG A 97 -14.86 1.18 -7.27
CA ARG A 97 -14.99 0.71 -8.66
C ARG A 97 -16.06 -0.39 -8.81
N LYS A 98 -16.21 -1.27 -7.83
CA LYS A 98 -17.30 -2.26 -7.80
C LYS A 98 -18.68 -1.60 -7.70
N LEU A 99 -18.82 -0.53 -6.91
CA LEU A 99 -20.08 0.18 -6.74
C LEU A 99 -20.46 1.03 -7.97
N LEU A 100 -19.47 1.66 -8.61
CA LEU A 100 -19.68 2.58 -9.74
C LEU A 100 -19.81 1.88 -11.10
N GLY A 101 -19.31 0.65 -11.22
CA GLY A 101 -19.25 -0.06 -12.49
C GLY A 101 -18.42 0.69 -13.53
N ASP A 102 -19.04 1.02 -14.67
CA ASP A 102 -18.36 1.64 -15.81
C ASP A 102 -18.11 3.14 -15.64
N MET A 103 -18.80 3.80 -14.70
CA MET A 103 -18.66 5.24 -14.52
C MET A 103 -17.26 5.61 -13.98
N PRO A 104 -16.58 6.63 -14.56
CA PRO A 104 -15.32 7.13 -14.00
C PRO A 104 -15.50 7.67 -12.58
N LEU A 105 -14.65 7.24 -11.65
CA LEU A 105 -14.73 7.62 -10.22
C LEU A 105 -14.74 9.14 -10.02
N LEU A 106 -13.88 9.86 -10.76
CA LEU A 106 -13.81 11.32 -10.67
C LEU A 106 -15.10 12.02 -11.14
N ALA A 107 -15.74 11.51 -12.20
CA ALA A 107 -16.98 12.06 -12.70
C ALA A 107 -18.12 11.87 -11.69
N ALA A 108 -18.17 10.72 -11.02
CA ALA A 108 -19.14 10.45 -9.97
C ALA A 108 -18.94 11.36 -8.74
N VAL A 109 -17.69 11.54 -8.29
CA VAL A 109 -17.38 12.46 -7.19
C VAL A 109 -17.75 13.89 -7.55
N GLN A 110 -17.45 14.35 -8.76
CA GLN A 110 -17.83 15.69 -9.22
C GLN A 110 -19.36 15.84 -9.34
N GLY A 111 -20.06 14.82 -9.81
CA GLY A 111 -21.53 14.80 -9.87
C GLY A 111 -22.14 14.90 -8.47
N PHE A 112 -21.64 14.11 -7.52
CA PHE A 112 -22.08 14.15 -6.12
C PHE A 112 -21.82 15.51 -5.49
N LEU A 113 -20.63 16.09 -5.69
CA LEU A 113 -20.30 17.42 -5.18
C LEU A 113 -21.21 18.51 -5.78
N LYS A 114 -21.54 18.43 -7.07
CA LYS A 114 -22.49 19.37 -7.70
C LYS A 114 -23.91 19.23 -7.17
N GLN A 115 -24.38 17.99 -6.97
CA GLN A 115 -25.74 17.74 -6.46
C GLN A 115 -25.89 18.12 -4.98
N ASN A 116 -24.84 17.92 -4.18
CA ASN A 116 -24.86 18.18 -2.75
C ASN A 116 -24.22 19.52 -2.36
N GLN A 117 -23.95 20.39 -3.34
CA GLN A 117 -23.55 21.77 -3.09
C GLN A 117 -24.67 22.49 -2.32
N GLY A 118 -24.45 22.70 -1.01
CA GLY A 118 -25.41 23.35 -0.11
C GLY A 118 -26.01 22.42 0.95
N ILE A 119 -25.85 21.09 0.83
CA ILE A 119 -26.33 20.17 1.87
C ILE A 119 -25.27 20.05 2.96
N LYS A 120 -25.50 20.71 4.10
CA LYS A 120 -24.72 20.49 5.32
C LYS A 120 -25.26 19.25 6.04
N LEU A 121 -24.37 18.34 6.41
CA LEU A 121 -24.71 17.19 7.26
C LEU A 121 -25.31 17.69 8.59
N GLY A 122 -26.56 17.31 8.88
CA GLY A 122 -27.30 17.74 10.07
C GLY A 122 -28.36 18.82 9.82
N MET A 123 -28.56 19.25 8.58
CA MET A 123 -29.63 20.19 8.24
C MET A 123 -30.99 19.49 8.23
N THR A 124 -31.98 20.06 8.92
CA THR A 124 -33.35 19.54 8.87
C THR A 124 -34.03 19.94 7.55
N VAL A 125 -34.93 19.08 7.04
CA VAL A 125 -35.65 19.31 5.77
C VAL A 125 -36.24 20.73 5.64
N PRO A 126 -36.85 21.33 6.69
CA PRO A 126 -37.36 22.69 6.61
C PRO A 126 -36.27 23.75 6.39
N GLN A 127 -35.14 23.62 7.08
CA GLN A 127 -34.02 24.57 6.96
C GLN A 127 -33.34 24.46 5.59
N PHE A 128 -33.25 23.24 5.04
CA PHE A 128 -32.73 23.03 3.69
C PHE A 128 -33.65 23.64 2.63
N TYR A 129 -34.97 23.55 2.82
CA TYR A 129 -35.95 24.18 1.95
C TYR A 129 -35.84 25.71 1.95
N GLU A 130 -35.64 26.34 3.12
CA GLU A 130 -35.40 27.78 3.23
C GLU A 130 -34.11 28.22 2.50
N GLU A 131 -33.00 27.48 2.67
CA GLU A 131 -31.74 27.78 1.98
C GLU A 131 -31.86 27.56 0.45
N LEU A 132 -32.62 26.55 0.02
CA LEU A 132 -32.95 26.32 -1.38
C LEU A 132 -33.79 27.47 -1.97
N LEU A 133 -34.82 27.96 -1.27
CA LEU A 133 -35.63 29.09 -1.74
C LEU A 133 -34.80 30.37 -1.88
N VAL A 134 -33.90 30.64 -0.92
CA VAL A 134 -32.99 31.79 -0.97
C VAL A 134 -32.03 31.68 -2.15
N SER A 135 -31.50 30.49 -2.45
CA SER A 135 -30.62 30.26 -3.59
C SER A 135 -31.36 30.29 -4.94
N ALA A 136 -32.59 29.77 -5.01
CA ALA A 136 -33.42 29.73 -6.21
C ALA A 136 -33.93 31.11 -6.63
N SER A 137 -34.17 32.01 -5.67
CA SER A 137 -34.57 33.41 -5.95
C SER A 137 -33.52 34.21 -6.75
N ARG A 138 -32.28 33.72 -6.82
CA ARG A 138 -31.16 34.39 -7.50
C ARG A 138 -30.96 34.00 -8.97
N THR A 139 -31.51 32.88 -9.45
CA THR A 139 -31.09 32.27 -10.73
C THR A 139 -32.21 31.96 -11.73
N THR A 140 -33.46 32.40 -11.51
CA THR A 140 -34.58 32.23 -12.45
C THR A 140 -35.17 30.81 -12.44
N GLY A 141 -36.36 30.66 -11.86
CA GLY A 141 -37.08 29.39 -11.88
C GLY A 141 -38.38 29.33 -11.08
N LYS A 142 -39.08 30.47 -10.89
CA LYS A 142 -40.37 30.50 -10.15
C LYS A 142 -41.42 29.56 -10.74
N ASN A 143 -41.44 29.37 -12.07
CA ASN A 143 -42.53 28.68 -12.75
C ASN A 143 -42.48 27.14 -12.67
N LEU A 144 -41.30 26.54 -12.41
CA LEU A 144 -41.18 25.07 -12.33
C LEU A 144 -41.45 24.53 -10.92
N LEU A 145 -41.22 25.35 -9.89
CA LEU A 145 -41.44 24.98 -8.49
C LEU A 145 -42.90 25.15 -8.08
N GLU A 146 -43.61 26.16 -8.61
CA GLU A 146 -45.05 26.31 -8.42
C GLU A 146 -45.83 25.13 -9.04
N ALA A 147 -45.36 24.58 -10.17
CA ALA A 147 -45.95 23.40 -10.79
C ALA A 147 -45.78 22.13 -9.94
N LEU A 148 -44.61 21.92 -9.32
CA LEU A 148 -44.35 20.75 -8.50
C LEU A 148 -45.11 20.80 -7.15
N VAL A 149 -45.28 22.00 -6.58
CA VAL A 149 -46.07 22.22 -5.35
C VAL A 149 -47.57 22.02 -5.61
N ALA A 150 -48.08 22.41 -6.79
CA ALA A 150 -49.45 22.13 -7.19
C ALA A 150 -49.71 20.62 -7.33
N GLU A 151 -48.75 19.85 -7.84
CA GLU A 151 -48.87 18.39 -7.94
C GLU A 151 -48.78 17.68 -6.58
N LEU A 152 -47.97 18.17 -5.64
CA LEU A 152 -47.81 17.59 -4.30
C LEU A 152 -48.94 17.95 -3.32
N THR A 153 -49.69 19.02 -3.56
CA THR A 153 -50.85 19.43 -2.74
C THR A 153 -52.19 18.89 -3.27
N ALA A 154 -52.18 18.24 -4.44
CA ALA A 154 -53.34 17.62 -5.07
C ALA A 154 -53.44 16.09 -4.82
N ALA A 155 -52.53 15.52 -4.04
CA ALA A 155 -52.53 14.11 -3.59
C ALA A 155 -52.69 14.04 -2.06
#